data_AF-A0AA41UVM8-F1
#
_entry.id   AF-A0AA41UVM8-F1
#
_cell.length_a   1.000
_cell.length_b   1.000
_cell.length_c   1.000
_cell.angle_alpha   90.00
_cell.angle_beta   90.00
_cell.angle_gamma   90.00
#
_symmetry.space_group_name_H-M   'P 1'
#
loop_
_entity.id
_entity.type
_entity.pdbx_description
1 polymer ?
#
loop_
_entity_poly.entity_id
_entity_poly.type
_entity_poly.pdbx_seq_one_letter_code
_entity_poly.pdbx_strand_id
1 'polypeptide(L)'
;MLSTVIQGMGSICSRHGQYNEADTEENAQAAEIERRIAQETKAEKHIQKLLLLGAGESGKSTIFKQIKLLFQTGFDDAELKSYTSVIFANVYQTIK
;
A
#
# COMPACT_ATOMS: atom_id res chain seq x y z
N MET A 1 -67.28 13.70 5.56
CA MET A 1 -66.20 14.12 6.49
C MET A 1 -65.94 12.96 7.43
N LEU A 2 -64.68 12.49 7.45
CA LEU A 2 -64.05 11.56 8.41
C LEU A 2 -64.53 10.11 8.50
N SER A 3 -63.78 9.19 7.87
CA SER A 3 -62.91 8.18 8.53
C SER A 3 -62.42 7.18 7.45
N THR A 4 -61.19 7.30 6.93
CA THR A 4 -60.01 6.48 7.33
C THR A 4 -60.23 4.99 6.97
N VAL A 5 -59.81 4.55 5.78
CA VAL A 5 -58.49 3.93 5.50
C VAL A 5 -58.13 2.88 6.54
N ILE A 6 -58.05 1.60 6.15
CA ILE A 6 -57.02 0.62 6.59
C ILE A 6 -57.24 -0.71 5.82
N GLN A 7 -56.19 -1.05 5.06
CA GLN A 7 -55.71 -2.40 4.70
C GLN A 7 -56.56 -3.28 3.79
N GLY A 8 -56.39 -3.06 2.49
CA GLY A 8 -56.46 -4.11 1.49
C GLY A 8 -55.32 -3.94 0.50
N MET A 9 -54.62 -5.05 0.21
CA MET A 9 -53.64 -5.24 -0.88
C MET A 9 -52.18 -4.96 -0.48
N GLY A 10 -51.52 -6.05 -0.10
CA GLY A 10 -50.07 -6.14 -0.03
C GLY A 10 -49.46 -5.92 -1.41
N SER A 11 -48.66 -4.86 -1.53
CA SER A 11 -47.75 -4.67 -2.64
C SER A 11 -46.46 -5.43 -2.33
N ILE A 12 -46.43 -6.69 -2.78
CA ILE A 12 -45.21 -7.44 -3.05
C ILE A 12 -44.42 -6.61 -4.08
N CYS A 13 -43.45 -5.84 -3.61
CA CYS A 13 -42.47 -5.24 -4.49
C CYS A 13 -41.47 -6.34 -4.85
N SER A 14 -41.68 -6.97 -6.00
CA SER A 14 -40.68 -7.81 -6.64
C SER A 14 -40.79 -7.71 -8.17
N ARG A 15 -39.68 -7.25 -8.75
CA ARG A 15 -39.16 -7.52 -10.10
C ARG A 15 -39.79 -6.76 -11.28
N HIS A 16 -39.04 -5.77 -11.76
CA HIS A 16 -38.69 -5.71 -13.17
C HIS A 16 -37.18 -5.44 -13.28
N GLY A 17 -36.44 -6.46 -13.68
CA GLY A 17 -34.99 -6.40 -13.84
C GLY A 17 -34.62 -5.73 -15.16
N GLN A 18 -33.82 -4.68 -15.06
CA GLN A 18 -32.75 -4.45 -16.02
C GLN A 18 -31.46 -4.70 -15.22
N TYR A 19 -30.95 -5.93 -15.27
CA TYR A 19 -29.54 -6.15 -14.98
C TYR A 19 -28.80 -5.48 -16.12
N ASN A 20 -28.31 -4.25 -15.91
CA ASN A 20 -27.53 -3.58 -16.93
C ASN A 20 -26.18 -4.29 -16.99
N GLU A 21 -25.72 -4.58 -18.21
CA GLU A 21 -24.40 -5.17 -18.46
C GLU A 21 -23.27 -4.30 -17.85
N ALA A 22 -23.50 -2.98 -17.80
CA ALA A 22 -22.67 -2.01 -17.09
C ALA A 22 -22.54 -2.29 -15.57
N ASP A 23 -23.63 -2.70 -14.91
CA ASP A 23 -23.60 -3.04 -13.47
C ASP A 23 -22.81 -4.34 -13.23
N THR A 24 -22.82 -5.26 -14.20
CA THR A 24 -22.03 -6.51 -14.12
C THR A 24 -20.54 -6.29 -14.36
N GLU A 25 -20.18 -5.38 -15.27
CA GLU A 25 -18.79 -4.99 -15.51
C GLU A 25 -18.23 -4.20 -14.32
N GLU A 26 -18.99 -3.24 -13.78
CA GLU A 26 -18.61 -2.49 -12.57
C GLU A 26 -18.44 -3.42 -11.37
N ASN A 27 -19.36 -4.37 -11.19
CA ASN A 27 -19.26 -5.36 -10.12
C ASN A 27 -18.08 -6.33 -10.32
N ALA A 28 -17.74 -6.69 -11.56
CA ALA A 28 -16.56 -7.50 -11.85
C ALA A 28 -15.26 -6.73 -11.56
N GLN A 29 -15.21 -5.43 -11.89
CA GLN A 29 -14.09 -4.57 -11.54
C GLN A 29 -13.95 -4.40 -10.03
N ALA A 30 -15.05 -4.16 -9.31
CA ALA A 30 -15.07 -4.08 -7.86
C ALA A 30 -14.57 -5.37 -7.19
N ALA A 31 -15.00 -6.53 -7.70
CA ALA A 31 -14.54 -7.83 -7.22
C ALA A 31 -13.02 -8.04 -7.44
N GLU A 32 -12.48 -7.59 -8.58
CA GLU A 32 -11.04 -7.66 -8.84
C GLU A 32 -10.24 -6.71 -7.92
N ILE A 33 -10.76 -5.52 -7.64
CA ILE A 33 -10.15 -4.58 -6.69
C ILE A 33 -10.10 -5.22 -5.29
N GLU A 34 -11.22 -5.75 -4.81
CA GLU A 34 -11.30 -6.42 -3.50
C GLU A 34 -10.33 -7.61 -3.42
N ARG A 35 -10.22 -8.39 -4.50
CA ARG A 35 -9.26 -9.51 -4.59
C ARG A 35 -7.82 -9.02 -4.44
N ARG A 36 -7.45 -7.91 -5.10
CA ARG A 36 -6.10 -7.31 -4.99
C ARG A 36 -5.83 -6.80 -3.59
N ILE A 37 -6.77 -6.06 -2.99
CA ILE A 37 -6.67 -5.54 -1.62
C ILE A 37 -6.46 -6.69 -0.63
N ALA A 38 -7.23 -7.78 -0.75
CA ALA A 38 -7.09 -8.94 0.12
C ALA A 38 -5.73 -9.64 -0.04
N GLN A 39 -5.20 -9.73 -1.26
CA GLN A 39 -3.88 -10.30 -1.54
C GLN A 39 -2.76 -9.44 -0.95
N GLU A 40 -2.80 -8.12 -1.17
CA GLU A 40 -1.83 -7.17 -0.63
C GLU A 40 -1.87 -7.16 0.91
N THR A 41 -3.05 -7.12 1.50
CA THR A 41 -3.23 -7.18 2.97
C THR A 41 -2.64 -8.46 3.55
N LYS A 42 -2.79 -9.60 2.86
CA LYS A 42 -2.17 -10.86 3.29
C LYS A 42 -0.65 -10.80 3.19
N ALA A 43 -0.10 -10.24 2.13
CA ALA A 43 1.34 -10.06 1.98
C ALA A 43 1.91 -9.13 3.07
N GLU A 44 1.22 -8.02 3.37
CA GLU A 44 1.63 -7.08 4.41
C GLU A 44 1.70 -7.69 5.81
N LYS A 45 0.81 -8.63 6.14
CA LYS A 45 0.83 -9.35 7.42
C LYS A 45 2.14 -10.12 7.65
N HIS A 46 2.83 -10.50 6.57
CA HIS A 46 4.11 -11.21 6.65
C HIS A 46 5.33 -10.26 6.66
N ILE A 47 5.14 -8.94 6.49
CA ILE A 47 6.23 -7.96 6.51
C ILE A 47 6.47 -7.48 7.95
N GLN A 48 7.69 -7.70 8.48
CA GLN A 48 8.11 -7.05 9.73
C GLN A 48 8.59 -5.62 9.46
N LYS A 49 7.92 -4.64 10.07
CA LYS A 49 8.30 -3.21 10.04
C LYS A 49 9.18 -2.90 11.24
N LEU A 50 10.42 -2.47 10.99
CA LEU A 50 11.40 -2.13 12.03
C LEU A 50 11.71 -0.63 12.00
N LEU A 51 11.79 -0.02 13.18
CA LEU A 51 12.18 1.37 13.36
C LEU A 51 13.50 1.44 14.14
N LEU A 52 14.53 2.02 13.54
CA LEU A 52 15.83 2.24 14.19
C LEU A 52 15.89 3.67 14.74
N LEU A 53 16.02 3.79 16.05
CA LEU A 53 16.14 5.06 16.77
C LEU A 53 17.56 5.28 17.28
N GLY A 54 17.99 6.54 17.36
CA GLY A 54 19.30 6.92 17.88
C GLY A 54 19.67 8.35 17.52
N ALA A 55 20.62 8.93 18.25
CA ALA A 55 21.14 10.29 18.03
C ALA A 55 21.70 10.48 16.61
N GLY A 56 21.94 11.73 16.20
CA GLY A 56 22.69 12.02 14.98
C GLY A 56 24.00 11.19 14.93
N GLU A 57 24.37 10.71 13.74
CA GLU A 57 25.65 10.00 13.51
C GLU A 57 25.84 8.66 14.25
N SER A 58 24.82 8.17 14.97
CA SER A 58 24.87 6.91 15.73
C SER A 58 24.99 5.62 14.89
N GLY A 59 25.29 5.72 13.59
CA GLY A 59 25.47 4.55 12.71
C GLY A 59 24.19 3.92 12.16
N LYS A 60 23.01 4.55 12.30
CA LYS A 60 21.75 4.01 11.76
C LYS A 60 21.86 3.70 10.26
N SER A 61 22.37 4.63 9.46
CA SER A 61 22.57 4.45 8.02
C SER A 61 23.53 3.29 7.71
N THR A 62 24.52 3.04 8.58
CA THR A 62 25.44 1.90 8.44
C THR A 62 24.71 0.59 8.62
N ILE A 63 23.82 0.46 9.61
CA ILE A 63 23.01 -0.75 9.80
C ILE A 63 22.12 -1.01 8.58
N PHE A 64 21.45 0.02 8.05
CA PHE A 64 20.64 -0.12 6.83
C PHE A 64 21.48 -0.58 5.63
N LYS A 65 22.70 -0.04 5.45
CA LYS A 65 23.63 -0.51 4.40
C LYS A 65 24.00 -1.98 4.57
N GLN A 66 24.25 -2.43 5.80
CA GLN A 66 24.52 -3.85 6.08
C GLN A 66 23.32 -4.75 5.79
N ILE A 67 22.11 -4.34 6.14
CA ILE A 67 20.89 -5.09 5.82
C ILE A 67 20.76 -5.28 4.30
N LYS A 68 21.01 -4.23 3.53
CA LYS A 68 20.99 -4.30 2.06
C LYS A 68 22.05 -5.25 1.50
N LEU A 69 23.25 -5.25 2.07
CA LEU A 69 24.31 -6.20 1.68
C LEU A 69 23.96 -7.66 2.01
N LEU A 70 23.31 -7.92 3.15
CA LEU A 70 23.04 -9.27 3.64
C LEU A 70 21.77 -9.90 3.03
N PHE A 71 20.74 -9.10 2.78
CA PHE A 71 19.40 -9.61 2.46
C PHE A 71 18.84 -9.11 1.12
N GLN A 72 19.54 -8.22 0.41
CA GLN A 72 19.14 -7.75 -0.92
C GLN A 72 20.26 -8.04 -1.94
N THR A 73 20.08 -7.60 -3.18
CA THR A 73 21.05 -7.78 -4.28
C THR A 73 22.28 -6.87 -4.18
N GLY A 74 22.56 -6.28 -3.02
CA GLY A 74 23.63 -5.30 -2.84
C GLY A 74 23.31 -3.93 -3.45
N PHE A 75 24.34 -3.20 -3.87
CA PHE A 75 24.25 -1.84 -4.42
C PHE A 75 24.42 -1.86 -5.94
N ASP A 76 23.58 -1.12 -6.66
CA ASP A 76 23.71 -0.98 -8.12
C ASP A 76 24.74 0.09 -8.51
N ASP A 77 25.17 0.08 -9.78
CA ASP A 77 26.19 1.00 -10.28
C ASP A 77 25.79 2.47 -10.17
N ALA A 78 24.50 2.80 -10.29
CA ALA A 78 24.03 4.17 -10.20
C ALA A 78 24.13 4.68 -8.75
N GLU A 79 23.78 3.84 -7.80
CA GLU A 79 23.89 4.11 -6.38
C GLU A 79 25.36 4.19 -5.93
N LEU A 80 26.22 3.30 -6.39
CA LEU A 80 27.66 3.36 -6.13
C LEU A 80 28.28 4.66 -6.65
N LYS A 81 27.88 5.09 -7.86
CA LYS A 81 28.27 6.41 -8.40
C LYS A 81 27.76 7.55 -7.51
N SER A 82 26.54 7.46 -6.98
CA SER A 82 26.00 8.48 -6.07
C SER A 82 26.83 8.62 -4.78
N TYR A 83 27.41 7.53 -4.26
CA TYR A 83 28.26 7.58 -3.07
C TYR A 83 29.60 8.26 -3.31
N THR A 84 30.06 8.35 -4.55
CA THR A 84 31.36 8.96 -4.89
C THR A 84 31.44 10.41 -4.42
N SER A 85 30.39 11.22 -4.67
CA SER A 85 30.34 12.62 -4.22
C SER A 85 30.33 12.74 -2.70
N VAL A 86 29.61 11.85 -2.01
CA VAL A 86 29.55 11.80 -0.54
C VAL A 86 30.91 11.46 0.05
N ILE A 87 31.62 10.49 -0.54
CA ILE A 87 32.97 10.12 -0.11
C ILE A 87 33.92 11.31 -0.26
N PHE A 88 33.91 11.99 -1.41
CA PHE A 88 34.73 13.19 -1.61
C PHE A 88 34.40 14.30 -0.60
N ALA A 89 33.12 14.54 -0.33
CA ALA A 89 32.69 15.52 0.67
C ALA A 89 33.20 15.16 2.08
N ASN A 90 33.06 13.90 2.48
CA ASN A 90 33.53 13.42 3.79
C ASN A 90 35.05 13.54 3.93
N VAL A 91 35.81 13.20 2.87
CA VAL A 91 37.28 13.34 2.86
C VAL A 91 37.68 14.80 2.99
N TYR A 92 37.07 15.68 2.20
CA TYR A 92 37.34 17.12 2.26
C TYR A 92 37.01 17.71 3.63
N GLN A 93 35.86 17.35 4.22
CA GLN A 93 35.46 17.77 5.55
C GLN A 93 36.40 17.27 6.65
N THR A 94 37.03 16.10 6.46
CA THR A 94 37.96 15.54 7.45
C THR A 94 39.34 16.20 7.40
N ILE A 95 39.76 16.68 6.23
CA ILE A 95 41.10 17.27 6.02
C ILE A 95 41.12 18.77 6.37
N LYS A 96 39.99 19.46 6.24
CA LYS A 96 39.84 20.88 6.56
C LYS A 96 39.71 21.11 8.07
#